data_AF-A0A3M1C9H7-F1
#
_entry.id   AF-A0A3M1C9H7-F1
#
_cell.length_a   1.000
_cell.length_b   1.000
_cell.length_c   1.000
_cell.angle_alpha   90.00
_cell.angle_beta   90.00
_cell.angle_gamma   90.00
#
_symmetry.space_group_name_H-M   'P 1'
#
loop_
_entity.id
_entity.type
_entity.pdbx_description
1 polymer ?
#
loop_
_entity_poly.entity_id
_entity_poly.type
_entity_poly.pdbx_seq_one_letter_code
_entity_poly.pdbx_strand_id
1 'polypeptide(L)'
;MDGLTVSNLNTILKNGTESLQKNNNNDLLESSKEENSFSATLKSAIEKVNALQVDADKKAEDLAVGKAKSIHEVMIAAEKADIAFKLMVQVRNKLLDAYQEIMKMQV
;
A
#
# COMPACT_ATOMS: atom_id res chain seq x y z
N MET A 1 -60.76 7.23 27.69
CA MET A 1 -59.57 8.10 27.55
C MET A 1 -58.43 7.24 28.06
N ASP A 2 -57.89 6.36 27.22
CA ASP A 2 -56.99 5.29 27.68
C ASP A 2 -55.72 5.24 26.82
N GLY A 3 -55.22 6.41 26.48
CA GLY A 3 -54.01 6.55 25.70
C GLY A 3 -52.91 7.09 26.59
N LEU A 4 -52.24 6.22 27.34
CA LEU A 4 -50.88 6.33 27.89
C LEU A 4 -50.68 5.15 28.87
N THR A 5 -50.63 3.92 28.35
CA THR A 5 -50.31 2.74 29.19
C THR A 5 -48.79 2.62 29.36
N VAL A 6 -48.37 2.03 30.48
CA VAL A 6 -46.95 1.87 30.88
C VAL A 6 -46.12 1.10 29.84
N SER A 7 -46.76 0.28 28.99
CA SER A 7 -46.12 -0.39 27.85
C SER A 7 -45.60 0.59 26.80
N ASN A 8 -46.30 1.68 26.52
CA ASN A 8 -45.86 2.67 25.53
C ASN A 8 -44.65 3.48 26.03
N LEU A 9 -44.52 3.67 27.35
CA LEU A 9 -43.34 4.29 27.94
C LEU A 9 -42.11 3.39 27.82
N ASN A 10 -42.26 2.09 28.03
CA ASN A 10 -41.13 1.16 27.89
C ASN A 10 -40.64 1.07 26.43
N THR A 11 -41.55 1.16 25.46
CA THR A 11 -41.20 1.23 24.03
C THR A 11 -40.44 2.52 23.69
N ILE A 12 -40.82 3.67 24.24
CA ILE A 12 -40.11 4.95 23.98
C ILE A 12 -38.72 4.96 24.62
N LEU A 13 -38.56 4.36 25.81
CA LEU A 13 -37.27 4.24 26.48
C LEU A 13 -36.34 3.23 25.78
N LYS A 14 -36.90 2.13 25.26
CA LYS A 14 -36.15 1.15 24.46
C LYS A 14 -35.75 1.72 23.10
N ASN A 15 -36.66 2.38 22.39
CA ASN A 15 -36.38 2.99 21.10
C ASN A 15 -35.44 4.21 21.22
N GLY A 16 -35.54 4.95 22.33
CA GLY A 16 -34.65 6.07 22.64
C GLY A 16 -33.23 5.65 23.06
N THR A 17 -33.04 4.41 23.52
CA THR A 17 -31.71 3.85 23.79
C THR A 17 -31.11 3.13 22.58
N GLU A 18 -31.95 2.62 21.67
CA GLU A 18 -31.53 2.09 20.36
C GLU A 18 -31.03 3.18 19.40
N SER A 19 -31.58 4.39 19.46
CA SER A 19 -31.14 5.53 18.63
C SER A 19 -29.82 6.18 19.08
N LEU A 20 -29.35 5.88 20.30
CA LEU A 20 -28.06 6.37 20.82
C LEU A 20 -26.88 5.42 20.53
N GLN A 21 -27.13 4.20 20.04
CA GLN A 21 -26.07 3.25 19.65
C GLN A 21 -25.78 3.24 18.15
N LYS A 22 -26.59 3.92 17.33
CA LYS A 22 -26.37 4.03 15.89
C LYS A 22 -25.47 5.23 15.53
N ASN A 23 -24.42 5.44 16.33
CA ASN A 23 -23.30 6.30 15.93
C ASN A 23 -22.26 5.41 15.26
N ASN A 24 -22.15 5.57 13.95
CA ASN A 24 -21.19 4.89 13.09
C ASN A 24 -19.76 5.17 13.60
N ASN A 25 -19.16 4.21 14.31
CA ASN A 25 -17.72 4.15 14.57
C ASN A 25 -16.88 3.88 13.30
N ASN A 26 -17.37 4.28 12.12
CA ASN A 26 -16.69 4.09 10.84
C ASN A 26 -16.09 5.39 10.29
N ASP A 27 -16.26 6.53 10.97
CA ASP A 27 -15.70 7.82 10.53
C ASP A 27 -14.37 8.19 11.22
N LEU A 28 -13.74 7.22 11.90
CA LEU A 28 -12.40 7.36 12.50
C LEU A 28 -11.33 6.57 11.73
N LEU A 29 -11.67 5.99 10.57
CA LEU A 29 -10.82 5.08 9.81
C LEU A 29 -10.26 5.67 8.50
N GLU A 30 -10.54 6.94 8.19
CA GLU A 30 -9.97 7.59 7.00
C GLU A 30 -8.52 8.07 7.17
N SER A 31 -8.08 8.38 8.40
CA SER A 31 -6.70 8.83 8.64
C SER A 31 -5.66 7.70 8.54
N SER A 32 -6.05 6.44 8.79
CA SER A 32 -5.14 5.28 8.76
C SER A 32 -4.93 4.64 7.38
N LYS A 33 -5.65 5.09 6.34
CA LYS A 33 -5.40 4.64 4.95
C LYS A 33 -4.15 5.29 4.35
N GLU A 34 -3.82 6.51 4.77
CA GLU A 34 -2.67 7.25 4.23
C GLU A 34 -1.33 6.69 4.74
N GLU A 35 -1.23 6.31 6.02
CA GLU A 35 0.00 5.69 6.57
C GLU A 35 0.35 4.35 5.92
N ASN A 36 -0.66 3.58 5.50
CA ASN A 36 -0.44 2.36 4.73
C ASN A 36 -0.13 2.60 3.25
N SER A 37 -0.30 3.81 2.72
CA SER A 37 -0.19 4.09 1.29
C SER A 37 1.26 4.12 0.80
N PHE A 38 2.17 4.74 1.54
CA PHE A 38 3.58 4.85 1.13
C PHE A 38 4.28 3.49 1.20
N SER A 39 4.13 2.76 2.31
CA SER A 39 4.70 1.42 2.47
C SER A 39 4.18 0.44 1.41
N ALA A 40 2.88 0.49 1.08
CA ALA A 40 2.32 -0.31 -0.01
C ALA A 40 2.88 0.10 -1.38
N THR A 41 3.03 1.40 -1.63
CA THR A 41 3.62 1.93 -2.87
C THR A 41 5.08 1.51 -3.02
N LEU A 42 5.86 1.63 -1.95
CA LEU A 42 7.27 1.22 -1.91
C LEU A 42 7.39 -0.29 -2.15
N LYS A 43 6.56 -1.10 -1.47
CA LYS A 43 6.52 -2.55 -1.71
C LYS A 43 6.21 -2.87 -3.17
N SER A 44 5.19 -2.23 -3.75
CA SER A 44 4.85 -2.40 -5.16
C SER A 44 5.99 -1.97 -6.09
N ALA A 45 6.71 -0.89 -5.76
CA ALA A 45 7.87 -0.46 -6.52
C ALA A 45 8.99 -1.50 -6.49
N ILE A 46 9.28 -2.09 -5.32
CA ILE A 46 10.27 -3.17 -5.17
C ILE A 46 9.87 -4.40 -5.99
N GLU A 47 8.60 -4.81 -5.91
CA GLU A 47 8.06 -5.92 -6.71
C GLU A 47 8.19 -5.65 -8.22
N LYS A 48 7.97 -4.40 -8.66
CA LYS A 48 8.17 -3.99 -10.06
C LYS A 48 9.63 -4.07 -10.50
N VAL A 49 10.57 -3.61 -9.68
CA VAL A 49 12.01 -3.75 -9.99
C VAL A 49 12.39 -5.22 -10.13
N ASN A 50 11.91 -6.07 -9.20
CA ASN A 50 12.14 -7.51 -9.29
C ASN A 50 11.52 -8.13 -10.57
N ALA A 51 10.31 -7.72 -10.94
CA ALA A 51 9.69 -8.18 -12.18
C ALA A 51 10.49 -7.77 -13.42
N LEU A 52 11.05 -6.56 -13.45
CA LEU A 52 11.92 -6.10 -14.54
C LEU A 52 13.22 -6.90 -14.61
N GLN A 53 13.82 -7.21 -13.46
CA GLN A 53 15.02 -8.06 -13.38
C GLN A 53 14.74 -9.45 -13.96
N VAL A 54 13.66 -10.11 -13.52
CA VAL A 54 13.28 -11.45 -13.98
C VAL A 54 12.94 -11.46 -15.48
N ASP A 55 12.26 -10.42 -15.99
CA ASP A 55 12.00 -10.28 -17.43
C ASP A 55 13.29 -10.14 -18.24
N ALA A 56 14.25 -9.33 -17.77
CA ALA A 56 15.54 -9.17 -18.40
C ALA A 56 16.35 -10.48 -18.43
N ASP A 57 16.39 -11.19 -17.30
CA ASP A 57 17.09 -12.48 -17.17
C ASP A 57 16.48 -13.52 -18.10
N LYS A 58 15.15 -13.62 -18.15
CA LYS A 58 14.44 -14.55 -19.04
C LYS A 58 14.73 -14.26 -20.51
N LYS A 59 14.71 -12.97 -20.89
CA LYS A 59 15.02 -12.55 -22.27
C LYS A 59 16.48 -12.84 -22.63
N ALA A 60 17.40 -12.67 -21.68
CA ALA A 60 18.81 -13.01 -21.87
C ALA A 60 18.99 -14.53 -22.04
N GLU A 61 18.29 -15.34 -21.23
CA GLU A 61 18.28 -16.79 -21.37
C GLU A 61 17.72 -17.23 -22.73
N ASP A 62 16.55 -16.71 -23.11
CA ASP A 62 15.92 -17.01 -24.40
C ASP A 62 16.83 -16.65 -25.58
N LEU A 63 17.61 -15.57 -25.48
CA LEU A 63 18.62 -15.22 -26.48
C LEU A 63 19.79 -16.21 -26.48
N ALA A 64 20.31 -16.58 -25.33
CA ALA A 64 21.44 -17.51 -25.20
C ALA A 64 21.10 -18.91 -25.76
N VAL A 65 19.85 -19.37 -25.61
CA VAL A 65 19.37 -20.63 -26.18
C VAL A 65 18.86 -20.51 -27.62
N GLY A 66 18.98 -19.34 -28.25
CA GLY A 66 18.59 -19.09 -29.64
C GLY A 66 17.07 -19.01 -29.89
N LYS A 67 16.25 -18.88 -28.85
CA LYS A 67 14.80 -18.69 -28.93
C LYS A 67 14.42 -17.23 -29.22
N ALA A 68 15.21 -16.26 -28.73
CA ALA A 68 14.95 -14.85 -28.98
C ALA A 68 15.54 -14.41 -30.32
N LYS A 69 14.72 -13.75 -31.14
CA LYS A 69 15.13 -13.19 -32.44
C LYS A 69 15.73 -11.79 -32.33
N SER A 70 15.55 -11.12 -31.20
CA SER A 70 15.80 -9.68 -31.05
C SER A 70 16.73 -9.39 -29.88
N ILE A 71 18.04 -9.26 -30.14
CA ILE A 71 19.02 -8.83 -29.13
C ILE A 71 18.68 -7.46 -28.53
N HIS A 72 18.05 -6.58 -29.32
CA HIS A 72 17.60 -5.26 -28.88
C HIS A 72 16.58 -5.33 -27.73
N GLU A 73 15.68 -6.33 -27.73
CA GLU A 73 14.68 -6.48 -26.66
C GLU A 73 15.32 -6.88 -25.33
N VAL A 74 16.34 -7.74 -25.38
CA VAL A 74 17.14 -8.10 -24.20
C VAL A 74 17.85 -6.88 -23.65
N MET A 75 18.53 -6.12 -24.53
CA MET A 75 19.25 -4.92 -24.15
C MET A 75 18.34 -3.86 -23.53
N ILE A 76 17.15 -3.64 -24.12
CA ILE A 76 16.16 -2.70 -23.56
C ILE A 76 15.63 -3.19 -22.21
N ALA A 77 15.36 -4.48 -22.07
CA ALA A 77 14.89 -5.04 -20.79
C ALA A 77 15.95 -4.90 -19.69
N ALA A 78 17.20 -5.20 -20.02
CA ALA A 78 18.33 -5.04 -19.10
C ALA A 78 18.52 -3.58 -18.66
N GLU A 79 18.48 -2.64 -19.60
CA GLU A 79 18.62 -1.20 -19.28
C GLU A 79 17.47 -0.71 -18.38
N LYS A 80 16.24 -1.17 -18.64
CA LYS A 80 15.09 -0.85 -17.78
C LYS A 80 15.29 -1.38 -16.36
N ALA A 81 15.75 -2.61 -16.22
CA ALA A 81 16.01 -3.21 -14.91
C ALA A 81 17.12 -2.44 -14.17
N ASP A 82 18.20 -2.09 -14.84
CA ASP A 82 19.35 -1.37 -14.26
C ASP A 82 18.96 0.04 -13.78
N ILE A 83 18.27 0.82 -14.62
CA ILE A 83 17.78 2.15 -14.23
C ILE A 83 16.81 2.06 -13.05
N ALA A 84 15.87 1.11 -13.08
CA ALA A 84 14.89 0.94 -12.00
C ALA A 84 15.57 0.53 -10.68
N PHE A 85 16.58 -0.34 -10.75
CA PHE A 85 17.36 -0.76 -9.59
C PHE A 85 18.18 0.39 -9.01
N LYS A 86 18.87 1.17 -9.85
CA LYS A 86 19.61 2.37 -9.40
C LYS A 86 18.71 3.35 -8.67
N LEU A 87 17.50 3.58 -9.19
CA LEU A 87 16.49 4.42 -8.53
C LEU A 87 16.09 3.84 -7.17
N MET A 88 15.82 2.53 -7.09
CA MET A 88 15.48 1.87 -5.82
C MET A 88 16.58 2.00 -4.77
N VAL A 89 17.85 1.86 -5.17
CA VAL A 89 19.00 2.06 -4.25
C VAL A 89 19.04 3.49 -3.72
N GLN A 90 18.78 4.50 -4.56
CA GLN A 90 18.70 5.89 -4.11
C GLN A 90 17.57 6.10 -3.10
N VAL A 91 16.39 5.53 -3.36
CA VAL A 91 15.25 5.59 -2.43
C VAL A 91 15.60 4.91 -1.11
N ARG A 92 16.19 3.70 -1.15
CA ARG A 92 16.67 2.98 0.04
C ARG A 92 17.63 3.84 0.87
N ASN A 93 18.60 4.48 0.22
CA ASN A 93 19.56 5.33 0.91
C ASN A 93 18.87 6.52 1.57
N LYS A 94 17.91 7.18 0.88
CA LYS A 94 17.16 8.30 1.45
C LYS A 94 16.27 7.90 2.63
N LEU A 95 15.71 6.70 2.61
CA LEU A 95 14.96 6.17 3.75
C LEU A 95 15.86 5.89 4.95
N LEU A 96 17.07 5.37 4.72
CA LEU A 96 18.06 5.19 5.78
C LEU A 96 18.52 6.53 6.36
N ASP A 97 18.79 7.52 5.50
CA ASP A 97 19.13 8.89 5.91
C ASP A 97 18.03 9.49 6.79
N ALA A 98 16.76 9.39 6.36
CA ALA A 98 15.61 9.91 7.09
C ALA A 98 15.45 9.23 8.46
N TYR A 99 15.65 7.90 8.52
CA TYR A 99 15.64 7.18 9.79
C TYR A 99 16.75 7.65 10.73
N GLN A 100 17.97 7.82 10.21
CA GLN A 100 19.10 8.34 10.99
C GLN A 100 18.85 9.77 11.50
N GLU A 101 18.22 10.63 10.70
CA GLU A 101 17.90 12.01 11.08
C GLU A 101 16.90 12.06 12.23
N ILE A 102 15.82 11.26 12.18
CA ILE A 102 14.83 11.15 13.26
C ILE A 102 15.50 10.72 14.57
N MET A 103 16.45 9.77 14.52
CA MET A 103 17.20 9.32 15.70
C MET A 103 18.07 10.43 16.31
N LYS A 104 18.62 11.33 15.48
CA LYS A 104 19.44 12.47 15.95
C LYS A 104 18.61 13.61 16.55
N MET A 105 17.32 13.69 16.25
CA MET A 105 16.43 14.70 16.84
C MET A 105 16.02 14.39 18.29
N GLN A 106 16.13 13.13 18.74
CA GLN A 106 15.65 12.69 20.06
C GLN A 106 16.75 12.66 21.14
N VAL A 107 17.97 13.11 20.85
CA VAL A 107 19.07 13.22 21.83
C VAL A 107 19.24 14.64 22.36
#